data_AF-A0A484D4T7-F1
#
_entry.id   AF-A0A484D4T7-F1
#
_cell.length_a   1.000
_cell.length_b   1.000
_cell.length_c   1.000
_cell.angle_alpha   90.00
_cell.angle_beta   90.00
_cell.angle_gamma   90.00
#
_symmetry.space_group_name_H-M   'P 1'
#
loop_
_entity.id
_entity.type
_entity.pdbx_description
1 polymer ?
#
loop_
_entity_poly.entity_id
_entity_poly.type
_entity_poly.pdbx_seq_one_letter_code
_entity_poly.pdbx_strand_id
1 'polypeptide(L)'
;MDGGYSEPLKEESNKETELSDNDPKEEEKLGKLHYTLDYNFTDNTLIVGILQAAELPAMDVGGSSDPYVKLYLLPDKKKKFETKVHRKTLEPNFNETFMFKVPYTELGGKTLVMTVYDFDRFSKHDAIGAVKIPMSRMDFSQSLQEWRDLQKAEKEEKVQIAVTVLDYDKIGKNDAIGKVLLGSNSTGTEQRHWEDMLANPRRPIAQWHSLKPEDEINALLSNKK
;
A
#
# COMPACT_ATOMS: atom_id res chain seq x y z
N MET A 1 25.40 -40.45 69.96
CA MET A 1 24.04 -40.74 70.44
C MET A 1 23.08 -40.10 69.47
N ASP A 2 22.05 -40.87 69.14
CA ASP A 2 21.13 -40.76 68.01
C ASP A 2 20.35 -39.45 67.85
N GLY A 3 19.78 -39.31 66.64
CA GLY A 3 18.59 -38.51 66.37
C GLY A 3 18.90 -37.36 65.41
N GLY A 4 18.34 -37.27 64.22
CA GLY A 4 17.00 -37.68 63.80
C GLY A 4 16.33 -36.46 63.16
N TYR A 5 15.88 -36.63 61.93
CA TYR A 5 15.29 -35.63 61.03
C TYR A 5 14.25 -34.69 61.65
N SER A 6 14.24 -33.44 61.18
CA SER A 6 13.00 -32.73 60.84
C SER A 6 13.27 -31.68 59.75
N GLU A 7 12.60 -31.87 58.62
CA GLU A 7 12.49 -30.94 57.50
C GLU A 7 11.52 -29.81 57.88
N PRO A 8 11.65 -28.61 57.29
CA PRO A 8 10.42 -28.03 56.74
C PRO A 8 10.59 -27.43 55.34
N LEU A 9 9.73 -27.93 54.44
CA LEU A 9 8.86 -27.24 53.48
C LEU A 9 9.43 -26.06 52.67
N LYS A 10 9.54 -26.30 51.36
CA LYS A 10 9.65 -25.27 50.31
C LYS A 10 8.33 -24.49 50.21
N GLU A 11 8.37 -23.20 50.49
CA GLU A 11 7.37 -22.25 49.99
C GLU A 11 7.79 -21.77 48.60
N GLU A 12 7.02 -22.17 47.59
CA GLU A 12 7.10 -21.59 46.25
C GLU A 12 6.47 -20.19 46.29
N SER A 13 7.30 -19.15 46.15
CA SER A 13 6.80 -17.79 45.93
C SER A 13 6.47 -17.60 44.45
N ASN A 14 5.18 -17.69 44.12
CA ASN A 14 4.63 -17.09 42.90
C ASN A 14 4.94 -15.59 42.90
N LYS A 15 5.79 -15.14 41.97
CA LYS A 15 5.83 -13.73 41.55
C LYS A 15 5.12 -13.62 40.22
N GLU A 16 3.84 -13.30 40.30
CA GLU A 16 3.14 -12.61 39.22
C GLU A 16 3.82 -11.25 39.04
N THR A 17 4.57 -11.11 37.95
CA THR A 17 4.92 -9.79 37.41
C THR A 17 3.86 -9.40 36.40
N GLU A 18 2.88 -8.62 36.87
CA GLU A 18 2.08 -7.75 36.02
C GLU A 18 3.03 -6.80 35.28
N LEU A 19 3.14 -6.96 33.97
CA LEU A 19 3.79 -5.99 33.10
C LEU A 19 2.71 -5.04 32.59
N SER A 20 2.83 -3.79 33.02
CA SER A 20 1.99 -2.66 32.65
C SER A 20 2.13 -2.35 31.16
N ASP A 21 1.08 -2.65 30.39
CA ASP A 21 0.85 -2.10 29.06
C ASP A 21 0.55 -0.60 29.17
N ASN A 22 1.58 0.25 29.08
CA ASN A 22 1.45 1.67 28.71
C ASN A 22 2.82 2.33 28.48
N ASP A 23 3.66 1.72 27.63
CA ASP A 23 4.71 2.49 26.97
C ASP A 23 4.12 3.17 25.72
N PRO A 24 4.32 4.49 25.53
CA PRO A 24 4.01 5.14 24.27
C PRO A 24 4.88 4.49 23.18
N LYS A 25 4.26 3.79 22.22
CA LYS A 25 4.95 3.23 21.04
C LYS A 25 5.75 4.35 20.38
N GLU A 26 7.08 4.26 20.44
CA GLU A 26 7.95 5.13 19.65
C GLU A 26 7.47 5.08 18.20
N GLU A 27 7.09 6.23 17.63
CA GLU A 27 6.76 6.31 16.21
C GLU A 27 8.00 5.91 15.42
N GLU A 28 7.96 4.72 14.79
CA GLU A 28 9.02 4.23 13.92
C GLU A 28 9.33 5.30 12.87
N LYS A 29 10.53 5.89 12.94
CA LYS A 29 10.99 6.86 11.95
C LYS A 29 11.30 6.13 10.65
N LEU A 30 10.50 6.37 9.62
CA LEU A 30 10.63 5.73 8.31
C LEU A 30 11.56 6.49 7.35
N GLY A 31 12.21 7.56 7.84
CA GLY A 31 13.06 8.45 7.06
C GLY A 31 12.30 9.58 6.36
N LYS A 32 12.98 10.27 5.44
CA LYS A 32 12.45 11.43 4.70
C LYS A 32 12.77 11.34 3.22
N LEU A 33 11.92 11.93 2.39
CA LEU A 33 12.09 12.02 0.94
C LEU A 33 12.20 13.49 0.51
N HIS A 34 13.20 13.80 -0.30
CA HIS A 34 13.41 15.10 -0.95
C HIS A 34 13.01 15.00 -2.42
N TYR A 35 12.08 15.84 -2.82
CA TYR A 35 11.52 15.81 -4.18
C TYR A 35 11.22 17.22 -4.69
N THR A 36 10.98 17.31 -6.00
CA THR A 36 10.48 18.51 -6.67
C THR A 36 9.15 18.22 -7.36
N LEU A 37 8.29 19.23 -7.42
CA LEU A 37 7.06 19.21 -8.20
C LEU A 37 6.96 20.48 -9.03
N ASP A 38 6.70 20.31 -10.31
CA ASP A 38 6.47 21.40 -11.25
C ASP A 38 5.40 21.00 -12.27
N TYR A 39 4.75 21.97 -12.89
CA TYR A 39 3.75 21.71 -13.91
C TYR A 39 4.01 22.53 -15.17
N ASN A 40 4.24 21.83 -16.28
CA ASN A 40 4.34 22.45 -17.58
C ASN A 40 2.95 22.58 -18.21
N PHE A 41 2.43 23.81 -18.22
CA PHE A 41 1.12 24.16 -18.79
C PHE A 41 1.05 24.04 -20.31
N THR A 42 2.18 24.21 -21.01
CA THR A 42 2.25 24.08 -22.48
C THR A 42 2.07 22.63 -22.90
N ASP A 43 2.76 21.71 -22.21
CA ASP A 43 2.79 20.29 -22.54
C ASP A 43 1.78 19.46 -21.74
N ASN A 44 0.96 20.11 -20.90
CA ASN A 44 0.01 19.48 -19.98
C ASN A 44 0.66 18.33 -19.18
N THR A 45 1.82 18.60 -18.58
CA THR A 45 2.66 17.58 -17.97
C THR A 45 3.07 17.98 -16.56
N LEU A 46 2.73 17.12 -15.59
CA LEU A 46 3.27 17.19 -14.23
C LEU A 46 4.67 16.57 -14.23
N ILE A 47 5.64 17.34 -13.75
CA ILE A 47 7.05 16.98 -13.64
C ILE A 47 7.34 16.71 -12.16
N VAL A 48 7.83 15.50 -11.88
CA VAL A 48 8.16 15.05 -10.52
C VAL A 48 9.64 14.69 -10.47
N GLY A 49 10.44 15.43 -9.72
CA GLY A 49 11.85 15.11 -9.48
C GLY A 49 12.01 14.36 -8.16
N ILE A 50 12.71 13.23 -8.18
CA ILE A 50 13.12 12.50 -6.98
C ILE A 50 14.60 12.73 -6.79
N LEU A 51 14.94 13.51 -5.76
CA LEU A 51 16.31 13.95 -5.53
C LEU A 51 17.06 12.93 -4.67
N GLN A 52 16.61 12.75 -3.43
CA GLN A 52 17.27 11.87 -2.46
C GLN A 52 16.31 11.48 -1.34
N ALA A 53 16.69 10.44 -0.58
CA ALA A 53 16.07 10.13 0.70
C ALA A 53 17.14 10.15 1.81
N ALA A 54 16.70 10.31 3.05
CA ALA A 54 17.57 10.33 4.23
C ALA A 54 16.94 9.57 5.39
N GLU A 55 17.79 9.10 6.32
CA GLU A 55 17.36 8.42 7.56
C GLU A 55 16.44 7.22 7.32
N LEU A 56 16.63 6.47 6.22
CA LEU A 56 15.84 5.26 5.97
C LEU A 56 16.19 4.16 7.00
N PRO A 57 15.21 3.37 7.46
CA PRO A 57 15.49 2.20 8.31
C PRO A 57 16.23 1.12 7.51
N ALA A 58 17.06 0.35 8.21
CA ALA A 58 17.67 -0.84 7.65
C ALA A 58 16.66 -2.00 7.62
N MET A 59 16.30 -2.41 6.42
CA MET A 59 15.34 -3.50 6.19
C MET A 59 16.04 -4.85 5.94
N ASP A 60 17.30 -4.83 5.45
CA ASP A 60 18.10 -6.03 5.26
C ASP A 60 18.80 -6.49 6.54
N VAL A 61 19.04 -7.81 6.65
CA VAL A 61 19.81 -8.47 7.72
C VAL A 61 21.23 -7.89 7.90
N GLY A 62 21.75 -7.17 6.89
CA GLY A 62 23.05 -6.51 6.90
C GLY A 62 23.10 -5.11 7.51
N GLY A 63 21.98 -4.58 8.03
CA GLY A 63 21.94 -3.21 8.55
C GLY A 63 21.89 -2.13 7.46
N SER A 64 21.48 -2.49 6.25
CA SER A 64 21.31 -1.60 5.11
C SER A 64 19.95 -1.81 4.43
N SER A 65 19.70 -1.05 3.37
CA SER A 65 18.61 -1.29 2.43
C SER A 65 19.12 -1.08 1.00
N ASP A 66 18.37 -1.61 0.04
CA ASP A 66 18.50 -1.39 -1.39
C ASP A 66 17.34 -0.49 -1.89
N PRO A 67 17.27 0.80 -1.50
CA PRO A 67 16.10 1.63 -1.73
C PRO A 67 15.86 2.01 -3.21
N TYR A 68 14.58 2.07 -3.58
CA TYR A 68 14.09 2.70 -4.81
C TYR A 68 12.69 3.31 -4.57
N VAL A 69 12.30 4.28 -5.41
CA VAL A 69 11.01 4.96 -5.28
C VAL A 69 10.08 4.57 -6.41
N LYS A 70 8.87 4.13 -6.08
CA LYS A 70 7.77 3.94 -7.02
C LYS A 70 6.79 5.11 -6.94
N LEU A 71 6.40 5.63 -8.10
CA LEU A 71 5.54 6.80 -8.22
C LEU A 71 4.33 6.51 -9.11
N TYR A 72 3.14 6.97 -8.73
CA TYR A 72 1.93 6.91 -9.55
C TYR A 72 0.90 7.95 -9.10
N LEU A 73 -0.10 8.23 -9.96
CA LEU A 73 -1.18 9.18 -9.67
C LEU A 73 -2.49 8.45 -9.42
N LEU A 74 -3.03 8.49 -8.21
CA LEU A 74 -4.40 8.04 -7.96
C LEU A 74 -5.42 8.98 -8.62
N PRO A 75 -6.55 8.45 -9.15
CA PRO A 75 -6.97 7.05 -9.13
C PRO A 75 -6.31 6.16 -10.21
N ASP A 76 -5.56 6.74 -11.16
CA ASP A 76 -4.91 6.01 -12.25
C ASP A 76 -3.68 5.21 -11.77
N LYS A 77 -3.91 3.96 -11.38
CA LYS A 77 -2.84 3.04 -10.96
C LYS A 77 -2.10 2.39 -12.12
N LYS A 78 -2.45 2.64 -13.40
CA LYS A 78 -1.82 1.96 -14.53
C LYS A 78 -0.44 2.50 -14.82
N LYS A 79 -0.29 3.83 -14.80
CA LYS A 79 0.98 4.48 -15.10
C LYS A 79 1.82 4.60 -13.83
N LYS A 80 2.79 3.69 -13.68
CA LYS A 80 3.75 3.67 -12.58
C LYS A 80 5.15 3.96 -13.13
N PHE A 81 5.92 4.75 -12.38
CA PHE A 81 7.35 4.95 -12.60
C PHE A 81 8.13 4.41 -11.42
N GLU A 82 9.39 4.04 -11.66
CA GLU A 82 10.31 3.55 -10.64
C GLU A 82 11.67 4.20 -10.87
N THR A 83 12.35 4.61 -9.80
CA THR A 83 13.77 4.98 -9.85
C THR A 83 14.63 3.74 -9.99
N LYS A 84 15.91 3.93 -10.26
CA LYS A 84 16.92 2.89 -10.09
C LYS A 84 17.03 2.50 -8.62
N VAL A 85 17.42 1.24 -8.42
CA VAL A 85 17.75 0.68 -7.11
C VAL A 85 19.16 1.12 -6.73
N HIS A 86 19.30 1.72 -5.56
CA HIS A 86 20.59 2.06 -4.97
C HIS A 86 20.92 1.02 -3.91
N ARG A 87 22.05 0.32 -4.04
CA ARG A 87 22.36 -0.80 -3.15
C ARG A 87 23.03 -0.36 -1.86
N LYS A 88 22.67 -1.02 -0.75
CA LYS A 88 23.29 -0.91 0.57
C LYS A 88 23.46 0.53 1.05
N THR A 89 22.40 1.31 0.99
CA THR A 89 22.38 2.71 1.44
C THR A 89 21.08 3.07 2.13
N LEU A 90 21.18 3.89 3.18
CA LEU A 90 20.04 4.49 3.88
C LEU A 90 19.82 5.96 3.46
N GLU A 91 20.71 6.49 2.60
CA GLU A 91 20.69 7.86 2.09
C GLU A 91 20.93 7.88 0.56
N PRO A 92 20.00 7.30 -0.24
CA PRO A 92 20.16 7.23 -1.68
C PRO A 92 20.01 8.61 -2.34
N ASN A 93 20.88 8.88 -3.31
CA ASN A 93 20.79 10.03 -4.22
C ASN A 93 20.28 9.57 -5.58
N PHE A 94 18.98 9.73 -5.83
CA PHE A 94 18.33 9.28 -7.06
C PHE A 94 18.57 10.25 -8.22
N ASN A 95 18.28 11.54 -8.02
CA ASN A 95 18.33 12.61 -9.03
C ASN A 95 17.65 12.21 -10.36
N GLU A 96 16.45 11.64 -10.28
CA GLU A 96 15.65 11.21 -11.43
C GLU A 96 14.41 12.08 -11.60
N THR A 97 13.96 12.31 -12.84
CA THR A 97 12.78 13.12 -13.15
C THR A 97 11.77 12.32 -13.97
N PHE A 98 10.51 12.38 -13.55
CA PHE A 98 9.40 11.64 -14.14
C PHE A 98 8.31 12.59 -14.64
N MET A 99 7.66 12.21 -15.74
CA MET A 99 6.67 13.04 -16.44
C MET A 99 5.32 12.34 -16.57
N PHE A 100 4.31 12.90 -15.92
CA PHE A 100 2.92 12.49 -16.06
C PHE A 100 2.19 13.45 -17.00
N LYS A 101 1.81 12.94 -18.18
CA LYS A 101 0.92 13.67 -19.10
C LYS A 101 -0.50 13.66 -18.51
N VAL A 102 -0.91 14.79 -17.96
CA VAL A 102 -2.22 14.98 -17.32
C VAL A 102 -2.65 16.44 -17.50
N PRO A 103 -3.82 16.70 -18.10
CA PRO A 103 -4.37 18.05 -18.18
C PRO A 103 -4.58 18.69 -16.80
N TYR A 104 -4.34 19.99 -16.68
CA TYR A 104 -4.41 20.71 -15.40
C TYR A 104 -5.82 20.63 -14.78
N THR A 105 -6.86 20.63 -15.63
CA THR A 105 -8.27 20.50 -15.23
C THR A 105 -8.58 19.17 -14.53
N GLU A 106 -7.85 18.10 -14.86
CA GLU A 106 -8.00 16.79 -14.22
C GLU A 106 -7.06 16.61 -13.03
N LEU A 107 -6.03 17.44 -12.91
CA LEU A 107 -4.98 17.28 -11.92
C LEU A 107 -5.51 17.44 -10.49
N GLY A 108 -6.42 18.39 -10.24
CA GLY A 108 -6.98 18.65 -8.90
C GLY A 108 -7.71 17.45 -8.28
N GLY A 109 -8.22 16.52 -9.09
CA GLY A 109 -8.84 15.28 -8.62
C GLY A 109 -7.86 14.14 -8.32
N LYS A 110 -6.56 14.33 -8.55
CA LYS A 110 -5.54 13.29 -8.45
C LYS A 110 -4.70 13.43 -7.18
N THR A 111 -4.09 12.32 -6.77
CA THR A 111 -3.14 12.27 -5.65
C THR A 111 -1.85 11.63 -6.13
N LEU A 112 -0.73 12.35 -6.04
CA LEU A 112 0.58 11.77 -6.28
C LEU A 112 0.96 10.89 -5.08
N VAL A 113 1.34 9.66 -5.37
CA VAL A 113 1.85 8.72 -4.37
C VAL A 113 3.28 8.39 -4.75
N MET A 114 4.20 8.60 -3.82
CA MET A 114 5.62 8.24 -3.92
C MET A 114 5.92 7.29 -2.76
N THR A 115 6.26 6.05 -3.07
CA THR A 115 6.54 5.02 -2.06
C THR A 115 7.97 4.57 -2.20
N VAL A 116 8.72 4.66 -1.11
CA VAL A 116 10.08 4.13 -0.99
C VAL A 116 9.98 2.65 -0.64
N TYR A 117 10.60 1.82 -1.45
CA TYR A 117 10.68 0.37 -1.30
C TYR A 117 12.11 -0.05 -1.07
N ASP A 118 12.28 -1.12 -0.32
CA ASP A 118 13.51 -1.90 -0.24
C ASP A 118 13.48 -3.01 -1.29
N PHE A 119 14.52 -3.11 -2.12
CA PHE A 119 14.61 -4.14 -3.14
C PHE A 119 15.12 -5.45 -2.56
N ASP A 120 14.29 -6.48 -2.66
CA ASP A 120 14.65 -7.85 -2.28
C ASP A 120 14.90 -8.74 -3.49
N ARG A 121 16.03 -9.46 -3.48
CA ARG A 121 16.37 -10.37 -4.59
C ARG A 121 15.51 -11.64 -4.61
N PHE A 122 15.08 -12.13 -3.45
CA PHE A 122 14.44 -13.45 -3.30
C PHE A 122 13.10 -13.41 -2.55
N SER A 123 12.65 -12.22 -2.18
CA SER A 123 11.42 -11.97 -1.43
C SER A 123 10.61 -10.86 -2.10
N LYS A 124 9.39 -10.65 -1.59
CA LYS A 124 8.59 -9.50 -1.97
C LYS A 124 9.22 -8.26 -1.36
N HIS A 125 9.41 -7.22 -2.18
CA HIS A 125 9.98 -5.95 -1.76
C HIS A 125 9.16 -5.31 -0.64
N ASP A 126 9.86 -4.87 0.41
CA ASP A 126 9.25 -4.22 1.57
C ASP A 126 9.04 -2.73 1.33
N ALA A 127 7.85 -2.24 1.71
CA ALA A 127 7.55 -0.82 1.63
C ALA A 127 8.06 -0.14 2.91
N ILE A 128 9.08 0.70 2.77
CA ILE A 128 9.65 1.48 3.89
C ILE A 128 8.65 2.55 4.31
N GLY A 129 8.17 3.35 3.36
CA GLY A 129 7.23 4.42 3.64
C GLY A 129 6.77 5.15 2.38
N ALA A 130 5.80 6.04 2.53
CA ALA A 130 5.19 6.76 1.42
C ALA A 130 4.91 8.23 1.75
N VAL A 131 4.98 9.04 0.70
CA VAL A 131 4.47 10.42 0.67
C VAL A 131 3.26 10.44 -0.27
N LYS A 132 2.12 10.94 0.23
CA LYS A 132 0.89 11.12 -0.54
C LYS A 132 0.53 12.60 -0.60
N ILE A 133 0.40 13.14 -1.81
CA ILE A 133 0.17 14.57 -2.03
C ILE A 133 -1.10 14.72 -2.87
N PRO A 134 -2.21 15.20 -2.28
CA PRO A 134 -3.37 15.62 -3.05
C PRO A 134 -2.98 16.81 -3.92
N MET A 135 -3.10 16.66 -5.24
CA MET A 135 -2.69 17.71 -6.17
C MET A 135 -3.57 18.97 -6.07
N SER A 136 -4.77 18.87 -5.49
CA SER A 136 -5.63 20.01 -5.15
C SER A 136 -5.05 20.98 -4.13
N ARG A 137 -4.06 20.56 -3.34
CA ARG A 137 -3.41 21.41 -2.33
C ARG A 137 -2.16 22.12 -2.85
N MET A 138 -1.77 21.81 -4.08
CA MET A 138 -0.53 22.28 -4.67
C MET A 138 -0.78 23.53 -5.48
N ASP A 139 -0.02 24.59 -5.19
CA ASP A 139 0.08 25.73 -6.08
C ASP A 139 1.23 25.49 -7.06
N PHE A 140 0.91 25.41 -8.35
CA PHE A 140 1.88 25.22 -9.44
C PHE A 140 2.27 26.54 -10.11
N SER A 141 2.00 27.69 -9.46
CA SER A 141 2.54 28.99 -9.88
C SER A 141 4.07 29.05 -9.78
N GLN A 142 4.66 28.24 -8.89
CA GLN A 142 6.09 28.08 -8.71
C GLN A 142 6.44 26.59 -8.58
N SER A 143 7.67 26.23 -8.94
CA SER A 143 8.18 24.90 -8.67
C SER A 143 8.36 24.70 -7.17
N LEU A 144 7.85 23.58 -6.67
CA LEU A 144 8.05 23.15 -5.29
C LEU A 144 9.32 22.30 -5.20
N GLN A 145 10.10 22.52 -4.15
CA GLN A 145 11.16 21.61 -3.72
C GLN A 145 11.14 21.53 -2.19
N GLU A 146 10.89 20.34 -1.63
CA GLU A 146 10.80 20.19 -0.18
C GLU A 146 11.18 18.78 0.30
N TRP A 147 11.51 18.71 1.59
CA TRP A 147 11.62 17.45 2.33
C TRP A 147 10.28 17.09 2.97
N ARG A 148 9.90 15.82 2.90
CA ARG A 148 8.77 15.28 3.69
C ARG A 148 9.14 14.00 4.40
N ASP A 149 8.66 13.87 5.63
CA ASP A 149 8.73 12.63 6.39
C ASP A 149 7.91 11.53 5.71
N LEU A 150 8.47 10.32 5.69
CA LEU A 150 7.80 9.14 5.16
C LEU A 150 6.75 8.66 6.15
N GLN A 151 5.53 8.47 5.66
CA GLN A 151 4.45 7.88 6.44
C GLN A 151 4.38 6.38 6.18
N LYS A 152 3.79 5.63 7.11
CA LYS A 152 3.59 4.19 6.94
C LYS A 152 2.86 3.93 5.62
N ALA A 153 3.50 3.15 4.74
CA ALA A 153 2.89 2.78 3.48
C ALA A 153 1.69 1.87 3.77
N GLU A 154 0.48 2.42 3.64
CA GLU A 154 -0.73 1.59 3.65
C GLU A 154 -0.59 0.53 2.55
N LYS A 155 -0.78 -0.74 2.93
CA LYS A 155 -0.89 -1.82 1.96
C LYS A 155 -2.02 -1.42 1.01
N GLU A 156 -1.77 -1.49 -0.31
CA GLU A 156 -2.82 -1.24 -1.31
C GLU A 156 -4.06 -2.06 -0.91
N GLU A 157 -5.13 -1.37 -0.48
CA GLU A 157 -6.38 -2.04 -0.18
C GLU A 157 -6.88 -2.67 -1.48
N LYS A 158 -6.82 -3.99 -1.53
CA LYS A 158 -7.35 -4.80 -2.62
C LYS A 158 -8.85 -4.87 -2.40
N VAL A 159 -9.55 -3.83 -2.82
CA VAL A 159 -11.02 -3.82 -2.78
C VAL A 159 -11.52 -4.78 -3.86
N GLN A 160 -12.39 -5.69 -3.43
CA GLN A 160 -13.11 -6.61 -4.30
C GLN A 160 -14.58 -6.60 -3.90
N ILE A 161 -15.46 -6.60 -4.90
CA ILE A 161 -16.91 -6.70 -4.76
C ILE A 161 -17.33 -8.04 -5.38
N ALA A 162 -17.89 -8.91 -4.55
CA ALA A 162 -18.50 -10.14 -5.02
C ALA A 162 -20.00 -9.94 -5.20
N VAL A 163 -20.50 -10.20 -6.42
CA VAL A 163 -21.93 -10.19 -6.74
C VAL A 163 -22.36 -11.64 -6.93
N THR A 164 -23.26 -12.13 -6.10
CA THR A 164 -23.82 -13.49 -6.19
C THR A 164 -25.28 -13.41 -6.61
N VAL A 165 -25.65 -14.19 -7.62
CA VAL A 165 -27.04 -14.41 -8.01
C VAL A 165 -27.52 -15.68 -7.33
N LEU A 166 -28.61 -15.58 -6.59
CA LEU A 166 -29.21 -16.67 -5.82
C LEU A 166 -30.55 -17.08 -6.43
N ASP A 167 -30.82 -18.37 -6.43
CA ASP A 167 -32.16 -18.91 -6.64
C ASP A 167 -32.91 -18.86 -5.31
N TYR A 168 -34.10 -18.26 -5.31
CA TYR A 168 -34.85 -18.03 -4.08
C TYR A 168 -35.84 -19.16 -3.81
N ASP A 169 -35.62 -19.85 -2.69
CA ASP A 169 -36.52 -20.90 -2.22
C ASP A 169 -37.33 -20.44 -1.02
N LYS A 170 -38.65 -20.66 -1.09
CA LYS A 170 -39.57 -20.31 0.00
C LYS A 170 -39.35 -21.16 1.26
N ILE A 171 -38.83 -22.37 1.09
CA ILE A 171 -38.55 -23.32 2.17
C ILE A 171 -37.21 -23.99 1.84
N GLY A 172 -36.19 -23.74 2.65
CA GLY A 172 -34.84 -24.27 2.44
C GLY A 172 -33.78 -23.18 2.45
N LYS A 173 -32.57 -23.54 1.99
CA LYS A 173 -31.47 -22.60 1.79
C LYS A 173 -31.45 -22.21 0.32
N ASN A 174 -31.29 -20.92 0.04
CA ASN A 174 -31.14 -20.42 -1.33
C ASN A 174 -29.81 -20.93 -1.93
N ASP A 175 -29.90 -21.49 -3.13
CA ASP A 175 -28.74 -21.96 -3.89
C ASP A 175 -28.15 -20.84 -4.75
N ALA A 176 -26.82 -20.85 -4.92
CA ALA A 176 -26.16 -19.89 -5.79
C ALA A 176 -26.25 -20.33 -7.25
N ILE A 177 -26.86 -19.50 -8.08
CA ILE A 177 -26.86 -19.67 -9.55
C ILE A 177 -25.46 -19.37 -10.09
N GLY A 178 -24.78 -18.38 -9.50
CA GLY A 178 -23.39 -18.07 -9.82
C GLY A 178 -22.92 -16.75 -9.24
N LYS A 179 -21.64 -16.46 -9.45
CA LYS A 179 -20.93 -15.35 -8.80
C LYS A 179 -20.00 -14.63 -9.77
N VAL A 180 -19.85 -13.33 -9.56
CA VAL A 180 -18.88 -12.47 -10.27
C VAL A 180 -18.05 -11.72 -9.23
N LEU A 181 -16.75 -11.59 -9.49
CA LEU A 181 -15.83 -10.85 -8.64
C LEU A 181 -15.27 -9.65 -9.41
N LEU A 182 -15.66 -8.45 -8.99
CA LEU A 182 -15.14 -7.18 -9.51
C LEU A 182 -14.07 -6.66 -8.55
N GLY A 183 -12.98 -6.09 -9.04
CA GLY A 183 -11.94 -5.55 -8.17
C GLY A 183 -10.59 -5.41 -8.84
N SER A 184 -9.62 -4.91 -8.07
CA SER A 184 -8.29 -4.56 -8.58
C SER A 184 -7.45 -5.74 -9.08
N ASN A 185 -7.84 -6.98 -8.77
CA ASN A 185 -7.16 -8.20 -9.23
C ASN A 185 -8.07 -9.09 -10.10
N SER A 186 -9.22 -8.57 -10.52
CA SER A 186 -10.03 -9.27 -11.52
C SER A 186 -9.31 -9.26 -12.86
N THR A 187 -9.71 -10.14 -13.76
CA THR A 187 -9.17 -10.22 -15.13
C THR A 187 -10.29 -10.05 -16.14
N GLY A 188 -9.95 -9.66 -17.37
CA GLY A 188 -10.92 -9.57 -18.46
C GLY A 188 -11.99 -8.49 -18.26
N THR A 189 -13.24 -8.89 -18.48
CA THR A 189 -14.43 -8.00 -18.50
C THR A 189 -14.65 -7.31 -17.15
N GLU A 190 -14.44 -8.05 -16.05
CA GLU A 190 -14.56 -7.59 -14.67
C GLU A 190 -13.54 -6.51 -14.33
N GLN A 191 -12.29 -6.68 -14.80
CA GLN A 191 -11.24 -5.68 -14.62
C GLN A 191 -11.56 -4.40 -15.38
N ARG A 192 -12.00 -4.53 -16.63
CA ARG A 192 -12.36 -3.37 -17.46
C ARG A 192 -13.51 -2.57 -16.82
N HIS A 193 -14.54 -3.27 -16.35
CA HIS A 193 -15.66 -2.62 -15.66
C HIS A 193 -15.20 -1.87 -14.40
N TRP A 194 -14.32 -2.49 -13.62
CA TRP A 194 -13.72 -1.87 -12.42
C TRP A 194 -12.92 -0.61 -12.77
N GLU A 195 -12.10 -0.66 -13.81
CA GLU A 195 -11.32 0.49 -14.28
C GLU A 195 -12.22 1.62 -14.79
N ASP A 196 -13.29 1.31 -15.52
CA ASP A 196 -14.24 2.30 -16.02
C ASP A 196 -15.00 2.99 -14.88
N MET A 197 -15.36 2.24 -13.82
CA MET A 197 -15.95 2.81 -12.60
C MET A 197 -14.98 3.76 -11.88
N LEU A 198 -13.70 3.39 -11.75
CA LEU A 198 -12.69 4.25 -11.12
C LEU A 198 -12.34 5.49 -11.95
N ALA A 199 -12.35 5.36 -13.27
CA ALA A 199 -12.05 6.45 -14.20
C ALA A 199 -13.19 7.48 -14.29
N ASN A 200 -14.44 7.08 -13.95
CA ASN A 200 -15.61 7.96 -14.04
C ASN A 200 -16.34 8.10 -12.68
N PRO A 201 -15.75 8.78 -11.69
CA PRO A 201 -16.39 8.98 -10.39
C PRO A 201 -17.77 9.63 -10.53
N ARG A 202 -18.77 9.11 -9.80
CA ARG A 202 -20.17 9.58 -9.78
C ARG A 202 -20.96 9.36 -11.08
N ARG A 203 -20.38 8.72 -12.09
CA ARG A 203 -21.10 8.29 -13.29
C ARG A 203 -21.45 6.81 -13.16
N PRO A 204 -22.73 6.42 -13.30
CA PRO A 204 -23.08 5.01 -13.32
C PRO A 204 -22.51 4.36 -14.59
N ILE A 205 -21.81 3.24 -14.41
CA ILE A 205 -21.32 2.38 -15.48
C ILE A 205 -22.12 1.07 -15.42
N ALA A 206 -22.70 0.66 -16.55
CA ALA A 206 -23.46 -0.57 -16.67
C ALA A 206 -22.75 -1.49 -17.66
N GLN A 207 -22.52 -2.75 -17.27
CA GLN A 207 -21.84 -3.74 -18.09
C GLN A 207 -22.33 -5.15 -17.74
N TRP A 208 -22.55 -5.97 -18.77
CA TRP A 208 -22.89 -7.39 -18.61
C TRP A 208 -21.65 -8.21 -18.22
N HIS A 209 -21.86 -9.22 -17.37
CA HIS A 209 -20.84 -10.18 -16.93
C HIS A 209 -21.40 -11.59 -16.99
N SER A 210 -20.56 -12.56 -17.35
CA SER A 210 -20.91 -13.98 -17.29
C SER A 210 -20.72 -14.48 -15.86
N LEU A 211 -21.74 -15.13 -15.30
CA LEU A 211 -21.65 -15.76 -13.99
C LEU A 211 -20.66 -16.93 -14.04
N LYS A 212 -19.84 -17.05 -12.99
CA LYS A 212 -18.94 -18.19 -12.78
C LYS A 212 -19.47 -19.06 -11.62
N PRO A 213 -19.11 -20.35 -11.57
CA PRO A 213 -19.43 -21.20 -10.42
C PRO A 213 -18.94 -20.56 -9.12
N GLU A 214 -19.77 -20.62 -8.08
CA GLU A 214 -19.45 -19.98 -6.80
C GLU A 214 -18.13 -20.52 -6.20
N ASP A 215 -17.89 -21.82 -6.30
CA ASP A 215 -16.71 -22.48 -5.73
C ASP A 215 -15.39 -21.98 -6.36
N GLU A 216 -15.39 -21.71 -7.66
CA GLU A 216 -14.21 -21.15 -8.36
C GLU A 216 -13.87 -19.76 -7.80
N ILE A 217 -14.88 -18.91 -7.62
CA ILE A 217 -14.70 -17.57 -7.07
C ILE A 217 -14.30 -17.62 -5.59
N ASN A 218 -14.88 -18.54 -4.81
CA ASN A 218 -14.53 -18.71 -3.40
C ASN A 218 -13.10 -19.21 -3.23
N ALA A 219 -12.62 -20.10 -4.10
CA ALA A 219 -11.22 -20.54 -4.13
C ALA A 219 -10.25 -19.38 -4.42
N LEU A 220 -10.63 -18.45 -5.31
CA LEU A 220 -9.84 -17.25 -5.60
C LEU A 220 -9.77 -16.26 -4.42
N LEU A 221 -10.78 -16.28 -3.54
CA LEU A 221 -10.83 -15.47 -2.33
C LEU A 221 -10.06 -16.12 -1.18
N SER A 222 -10.08 -17.46 -1.06
CA SER A 222 -9.42 -18.19 0.01
C SER A 222 -7.91 -18.36 -0.18
N ASN A 223 -7.43 -18.45 -1.42
CA ASN A 223 -5.99 -18.58 -1.76
C ASN A 223 -5.15 -17.30 -1.54
N LYS A 224 -5.65 -16.32 -0.78
CA LYS A 224 -5.03 -15.00 -0.57
C LYS A 224 -4.84 -14.60 0.89
N LYS A 225 -4.95 -15.54 1.83
CA LYS A 225 -4.51 -15.32 3.23
C LYS A 225 -3.03 -15.65 3.39
#